data_AF-M0PJ63-F1
#
_entry.id   AF-M0PJ63-F1
#
_cell.length_a   1.000
_cell.length_b   1.000
_cell.length_c   1.000
_cell.angle_alpha   90.00
_cell.angle_beta   90.00
_cell.angle_gamma   90.00
#
_symmetry.space_group_name_H-M   'P 1'
#
loop_
_entity.id
_entity.type
_entity.pdbx_description
1 polymer ?
#
loop_
_entity_poly.entity_id
_entity_poly.type
_entity_poly.pdbx_seq_one_letter_code
_entity_poly.pdbx_strand_id
1 'polypeptide(L)'
;MIESLADEYPEAAPYIQKAVDEHGEDWVLENYYEQLYPLGQVMTMPEKEELPFYDADEHDTMTEEERVEMYQAWAEYREYLRTATKPGE
;
A
#
# COMPACT_ATOMS: atom_id res chain seq x y z
N MET A 1 14.86 9.07 -11.30
CA MET A 1 14.66 8.44 -9.97
C MET A 1 13.62 7.33 -10.04
N ILE A 2 12.44 7.54 -10.62
CA ILE A 2 11.45 6.46 -10.84
C ILE A 2 11.73 5.64 -12.11
N GLU A 3 12.64 6.07 -12.99
CA GLU A 3 13.00 5.33 -14.21
C GLU A 3 13.45 3.88 -13.93
N SER A 4 14.26 3.65 -12.89
CA SER A 4 14.64 2.28 -12.47
C SER A 4 13.47 1.48 -11.90
N LEU A 5 12.56 2.15 -11.18
CA LEU A 5 11.35 1.52 -10.68
C LEU A 5 10.41 1.11 -11.82
N ALA A 6 10.37 1.89 -12.91
CA ALA A 6 9.55 1.60 -14.08
C ALA A 6 10.09 0.43 -14.93
N ASP A 7 11.40 0.15 -14.85
CA ASP A 7 11.99 -1.02 -15.51
C ASP A 7 11.59 -2.33 -14.79
N GLU A 8 11.60 -2.34 -13.46
CA GLU A 8 11.29 -3.53 -12.65
C GLU A 8 9.78 -3.68 -12.38
N TYR A 9 9.08 -2.56 -12.24
CA TYR A 9 7.66 -2.48 -11.89
C TYR A 9 6.90 -1.56 -12.87
N PRO A 10 6.84 -1.89 -14.17
CA PRO A 10 6.25 -1.03 -15.19
C PRO A 10 4.76 -0.74 -14.97
N GLU A 11 4.04 -1.66 -14.32
CA GLU A 11 2.60 -1.49 -14.02
C GLU A 11 2.38 -0.65 -12.77
N ALA A 12 3.21 -0.79 -11.73
CA ALA A 12 3.06 -0.07 -10.46
C ALA A 12 3.66 1.34 -10.49
N ALA A 13 4.77 1.53 -11.20
CA ALA A 13 5.47 2.80 -11.32
C ALA A 13 4.57 4.00 -11.67
N PRO A 14 3.63 3.92 -12.65
CA PRO A 14 2.74 5.05 -12.93
C PRO A 14 1.78 5.40 -11.78
N TYR A 15 1.35 4.42 -10.97
CA TYR A 15 0.50 4.69 -9.81
C TYR A 15 1.28 5.34 -8.68
N ILE A 16 2.51 4.87 -8.44
CA ILE A 16 3.41 5.44 -7.43
C ILE A 16 3.81 6.87 -7.82
N GLN A 17 4.21 7.09 -9.08
CA GLN A 17 4.53 8.43 -9.58
C GLN A 17 3.35 9.39 -9.44
N LYS A 18 2.13 8.93 -9.78
CA LYS A 18 0.93 9.74 -9.60
C LYS A 18 0.71 10.12 -8.14
N ALA A 19 0.88 9.18 -7.21
CA ALA A 19 0.74 9.46 -5.78
C ALA A 19 1.80 10.46 -5.28
N VAL A 20 3.04 10.34 -5.76
CA VAL A 20 4.11 11.31 -5.49
C VAL A 20 3.74 12.69 -6.05
N ASP A 21 3.25 12.78 -7.28
CA ASP A 21 2.88 14.04 -7.92
C ASP A 21 1.70 14.73 -7.20
N GLU A 22 0.75 13.95 -6.68
CA GLU A 22 -0.46 14.46 -6.02
C GLU A 22 -0.24 14.81 -4.53
N HIS A 23 0.60 14.05 -3.83
CA HIS A 23 0.71 14.13 -2.36
C HIS A 23 2.14 14.29 -1.81
N GLY A 24 3.16 14.01 -2.62
CA GLY A 24 4.57 14.01 -2.21
C GLY A 24 5.08 12.63 -1.77
N GLU A 25 6.40 12.52 -1.67
CA GLU A 25 7.12 11.27 -1.37
C GLU A 25 6.84 10.78 0.06
N ASP A 26 6.89 11.68 1.06
CA ASP A 26 6.61 11.35 2.47
C ASP A 26 5.23 10.72 2.65
N TRP A 27 4.22 11.31 2.00
CA TRP A 27 2.85 10.80 2.05
C TRP A 27 2.75 9.39 1.48
N VAL A 28 3.47 9.12 0.39
CA VAL A 28 3.51 7.79 -0.24
C VAL A 28 4.10 6.76 0.71
N LEU A 29 5.17 7.10 1.43
CA LEU A 29 5.78 6.20 2.42
C LEU A 29 4.85 5.94 3.60
N GLU A 30 4.19 6.97 4.12
CA GLU A 30 3.24 6.83 5.22
C GLU A 30 2.03 5.98 4.84
N ASN A 31 1.52 6.13 3.62
CA ASN A 31 0.27 5.51 3.18
C ASN A 31 0.49 4.28 2.29
N TYR A 32 1.74 3.80 2.17
CA TYR A 32 2.11 2.79 1.19
C TYR A 32 1.29 1.51 1.31
N TYR A 33 1.25 0.93 2.51
CA TYR A 33 0.53 -0.32 2.77
C TYR A 33 -1.00 -0.15 2.71
N GLU A 34 -1.50 1.06 2.90
CA GLU A 34 -2.95 1.31 2.92
C GLU A 34 -3.52 1.60 1.53
N GLN A 35 -2.80 2.37 0.71
CA GLN A 35 -3.31 2.91 -0.56
C GLN A 35 -2.69 2.25 -1.79
N LEU A 36 -1.41 1.85 -1.74
CA LEU A 36 -0.66 1.39 -2.91
C LEU A 36 -0.43 -0.12 -2.89
N TYR A 37 0.13 -0.67 -1.80
CA TYR A 37 0.42 -2.09 -1.67
C TYR A 37 -0.77 -3.04 -1.95
N PRO A 38 -2.05 -2.68 -1.65
CA PRO A 38 -3.20 -3.51 -2.02
C PRO A 38 -3.36 -3.74 -3.53
N LEU A 39 -2.80 -2.87 -4.38
CA LEU A 39 -2.76 -3.08 -5.83
C LEU A 39 -1.96 -4.35 -6.21
N GLY A 40 -1.12 -4.85 -5.29
CA GLY A 40 -0.41 -6.13 -5.36
C GLY A 40 -1.31 -7.34 -5.64
N GLN A 41 -2.62 -7.22 -5.41
CA GLN A 41 -3.59 -8.27 -5.73
C GLN A 41 -3.82 -8.44 -7.25
N VAL A 42 -3.52 -7.42 -8.05
CA VAL A 42 -3.79 -7.41 -9.50
C VAL A 42 -2.58 -7.07 -10.36
N MET A 43 -1.48 -6.62 -9.75
CA MET A 43 -0.21 -6.32 -10.42
C MET A 43 0.97 -6.59 -9.48
N THR A 44 2.18 -6.69 -10.00
CA THR A 44 3.39 -6.76 -9.16
C THR A 44 3.67 -5.40 -8.55
N MET A 45 3.73 -5.33 -7.21
CA MET A 45 4.07 -4.12 -6.47
C MET A 45 5.47 -4.24 -5.86
N PRO A 46 6.26 -3.15 -5.81
CA PRO A 46 7.49 -3.13 -5.04
C PRO A 46 7.20 -3.23 -3.53
N GLU A 47 8.18 -3.65 -2.75
CA GLU A 47 8.20 -3.43 -1.31
C GLU A 47 8.48 -1.95 -1.01
N LYS A 48 8.09 -1.49 0.19
CA LYS A 48 8.31 -0.08 0.59
C LYS A 48 9.79 0.29 0.57
N GLU A 49 10.66 -0.66 0.91
CA GLU A 49 12.12 -0.52 0.92
C GLU A 49 12.75 -0.39 -0.47
N GLU A 50 12.03 -0.80 -1.52
CA GLU A 50 12.50 -0.71 -2.91
C GLU A 50 12.18 0.65 -3.55
N LEU A 51 11.45 1.52 -2.84
CA LEU A 51 11.13 2.84 -3.35
C LEU A 51 12.38 3.72 -3.38
N PRO A 52 12.64 4.47 -4.46
CA PRO A 52 13.89 5.22 -4.64
C PRO A 52 14.09 6.38 -3.66
N PHE A 53 13.02 6.76 -2.95
CA PHE A 53 13.00 7.81 -1.92
C PHE A 53 12.81 7.23 -0.50
N TYR A 54 12.87 5.91 -0.34
CA TYR A 54 12.90 5.29 0.99
C TYR A 54 14.29 5.44 1.63
N ASP A 55 14.29 5.69 2.94
CA ASP A 55 15.45 5.85 3.79
C ASP A 55 15.18 5.07 5.09
N ALA A 56 16.03 4.09 5.40
CA ALA A 56 15.84 3.20 6.55
C ALA A 56 16.15 3.87 7.90
N ASP A 57 16.88 4.99 7.92
CA ASP A 57 17.13 5.76 9.13
C ASP A 57 15.96 6.70 9.45
N GLU A 58 15.18 7.10 8.43
CA GLU A 58 14.04 8.02 8.58
C GLU A 58 12.67 7.32 8.53
N HIS A 59 12.56 6.14 7.91
CA HIS A 59 11.29 5.51 7.61
C HIS A 59 11.21 4.07 8.09
N ASP A 60 10.10 3.76 8.76
CA ASP A 60 9.81 2.41 9.25
C ASP A 60 8.96 1.61 8.25
N THR A 61 9.04 0.29 8.33
CA THR A 61 8.35 -0.66 7.46
C THR A 61 7.63 -1.70 8.31
N MET A 62 6.37 -1.93 8.01
CA MET A 62 5.62 -2.99 8.69
C MET A 62 6.16 -4.35 8.29
N THR A 63 6.33 -5.23 9.28
CA THR A 63 6.65 -6.63 9.03
C THR A 63 5.54 -7.32 8.25
N GLU A 64 5.82 -8.48 7.66
CA GLU A 64 4.78 -9.30 7.01
C GLU A 64 3.65 -9.66 7.98
N GLU A 65 3.97 -10.01 9.23
CA GLU A 65 2.99 -10.38 10.25
C GLU A 65 2.06 -9.21 10.59
N GLU A 66 2.62 -8.01 10.82
CA GLU A 66 1.83 -6.80 11.11
C GLU A 66 0.94 -6.41 9.92
N ARG A 67 1.43 -6.57 8.68
CA ARG A 67 0.64 -6.33 7.46
C ARG A 67 -0.53 -7.30 7.36
N VAL A 68 -0.28 -8.58 7.62
CA VAL A 68 -1.34 -9.61 7.60
C VAL A 68 -2.40 -9.32 8.67
N GLU A 69 -1.99 -8.99 9.88
CA GLU A 69 -2.91 -8.63 10.97
C GLU A 69 -3.76 -7.42 10.61
N MET A 70 -3.16 -6.36 10.06
CA MET A 70 -3.87 -5.16 9.61
C MET A 70 -4.94 -5.49 8.55
N TYR A 71 -4.59 -6.26 7.51
CA TYR A 71 -5.54 -6.63 6.46
C TYR A 71 -6.64 -7.56 6.96
N GLN A 72 -6.33 -8.47 7.89
CA GLN A 72 -7.34 -9.31 8.54
C GLN A 72 -8.33 -8.47 9.34
N ALA A 73 -7.83 -7.52 10.15
CA ALA A 73 -8.68 -6.60 10.92
C ALA A 73 -9.60 -5.78 10.01
N TRP A 74 -9.11 -5.31 8.86
CA TRP A 74 -9.95 -4.63 7.86
C TRP A 74 -10.99 -5.55 7.20
N ALA A 75 -10.62 -6.79 6.90
CA ALA A 75 -11.55 -7.77 6.36
C ALA A 75 -12.67 -8.08 7.37
N GLU A 76 -12.32 -8.28 8.64
CA GLU A 76 -13.28 -8.48 9.73
C GLU A 76 -14.18 -7.26 9.92
N TYR A 77 -13.62 -6.06 9.90
CA TYR A 77 -14.40 -4.82 9.99
C TYR A 77 -15.41 -4.69 8.84
N ARG A 78 -14.99 -4.99 7.60
CA ARG A 78 -15.88 -4.98 6.42
C ARG A 78 -16.98 -6.02 6.54
N GLU A 79 -16.67 -7.23 7.03
CA GLU A 79 -17.66 -8.29 7.22
C GLU A 79 -18.64 -7.95 8.36
N TYR A 80 -18.16 -7.35 9.45
CA TYR A 80 -19.00 -6.80 10.50
C TYR A 80 -19.95 -5.74 9.94
N LEU A 81 -19.47 -4.77 9.17
CA LEU A 81 -20.33 -3.76 8.55
C LEU A 81 -21.38 -4.38 7.63
N ARG A 82 -20.99 -5.37 6.81
CA ARG A 82 -21.90 -6.08 5.90
C ARG A 82 -23.01 -6.84 6.63
N THR A 83 -22.68 -7.46 7.77
CA THR A 83 -23.60 -8.30 8.55
C THR A 83 -24.40 -7.50 9.57
N ALA A 84 -23.85 -6.42 10.11
CA ALA A 84 -24.51 -5.51 11.04
C ALA A 84 -25.68 -4.75 10.39
N THR A 85 -25.67 -4.57 9.06
CA THR A 85 -26.80 -4.02 8.30
C THR A 85 -27.87 -5.04 7.89
N LYS A 86 -27.86 -6.27 8.42
CA LYS A 86 -29.01 -7.19 8.30
C LYS A 86 -29.87 -7.11 9.57
N PRO A 87 -30.82 -6.16 9.70
CA PRO A 87 -31.93 -6.35 10.60
C PRO A 87 -32.73 -7.55 10.06
N GLY A 88 -33.19 -8.43 10.94
CA GLY A 88 -34.17 -9.43 10.55
C GLY A 88 -35.48 -8.75 10.20
N GLU A 89 -35.68 -8.45 8.91
CA GLU A 89 -36.97 -8.28 8.21
C GLU A 89 -36.84 -8.80 6.77
#